data_AF-X1DXS4-F1
#
_entry.id   AF-X1DXS4-F1
#
_cell.length_a   1.000
_cell.length_b   1.000
_cell.length_c   1.000
_cell.angle_alpha   90.00
_cell.angle_beta   90.00
_cell.angle_gamma   90.00
#
_symmetry.space_group_name_H-M   'P 1'
#
loop_
_entity.id
_entity.type
_entity.pdbx_description
1 polymer ?
#
loop_
_entity_poly.entity_id
_entity_poly.type
_entity_poly.pdbx_seq_one_letter_code
_entity_poly.pdbx_strand_id
1 'polypeptide(L)' 'LFDLAAGRSDVISLGIGQPDFPTPQPAIEGNINALKEKITYYAPTKGIPDLLQQLESKLKSVNNIKTA' A
#
# COMPACT_ATOMS: atom_id res chain seq x y z
N LEU A 1 -21.34 12.88 -9.07
CA LEU A 1 -21.53 12.78 -7.61
C LEU A 1 -20.50 13.64 -6.87
N PHE A 2 -19.21 13.38 -7.06
CA PHE A 2 -18.14 14.25 -6.53
C PHE A 2 -18.28 15.71 -6.96
N ASP A 3 -18.57 15.96 -8.24
CA ASP A 3 -18.75 17.33 -8.75
C ASP A 3 -19.97 18.07 -8.17
N LEU A 4 -20.99 17.34 -7.72
CA LEU A 4 -22.20 17.92 -7.09
C LEU A 4 -21.97 18.24 -5.61
N ALA A 5 -21.05 17.51 -4.97
CA ALA A 5 -20.62 17.74 -3.59
C ALA A 5 -19.45 18.72 -3.51
N ALA A 6 -18.71 18.93 -4.61
CA ALA A 6 -17.59 19.84 -4.69
C ALA A 6 -18.04 21.27 -4.37
N GLY A 7 -17.37 21.90 -3.39
CA GLY A 7 -17.68 23.27 -2.96
C GLY A 7 -18.81 23.40 -1.92
N ARG A 8 -19.42 22.28 -1.49
CA ARG A 8 -20.41 22.27 -0.42
C ARG A 8 -19.81 21.77 0.90
N SER A 9 -19.82 22.61 1.94
CA SER A 9 -19.22 22.30 3.25
C SER A 9 -20.13 21.47 4.18
N ASP A 10 -21.41 21.29 3.80
CA ASP A 10 -22.45 20.60 4.58
C ASP A 10 -22.64 19.13 4.18
N VAL A 11 -21.83 18.61 3.25
CA VAL A 11 -21.98 17.26 2.70
C VAL A 11 -21.06 16.27 3.41
N ILE A 12 -21.63 15.17 3.91
CA ILE A 12 -20.87 14.03 4.44
C ILE A 12 -20.60 13.05 3.29
N SER A 13 -19.32 12.81 2.99
CA SER A 13 -18.90 11.86 1.95
C SER A 13 -18.80 10.44 2.50
N LEU A 14 -19.74 9.57 2.09
CA LEU A 14 -19.75 8.15 2.45
C LEU A 14 -19.40 7.23 1.26
N GLY A 15 -19.02 7.81 0.12
CA GLY A 15 -18.71 7.07 -1.11
C GLY A 15 -17.22 6.81 -1.34
N ILE A 16 -16.35 7.32 -0.47
CA ILE A 16 -14.91 7.18 -0.61
C ILE A 16 -14.47 5.90 0.11
N GLY A 17 -13.85 4.97 -0.61
CA GLY A 17 -13.37 3.69 -0.07
C GLY A 17 -11.91 3.69 0.40
N GLN A 18 -11.24 4.85 0.44
CA GLN A 18 -9.88 4.97 0.98
C GLN A 18 -9.92 5.20 2.49
N PRO A 19 -8.98 4.64 3.27
CA PRO A 19 -8.84 4.97 4.69
C PRO A 19 -8.58 6.47 4.91
N ASP A 20 -9.07 7.00 6.03
CA ASP A 20 -8.86 8.37 6.50
C ASP A 20 -7.54 8.55 7.29
N PHE A 21 -6.91 7.45 7.70
CA PHE A 21 -5.64 7.46 8.41
C PHE A 21 -4.44 7.65 7.48
N PRO A 22 -3.38 8.34 7.94
CA PRO A 22 -2.13 8.42 7.18
C PRO A 22 -1.44 7.06 7.08
N THR A 23 -0.57 6.92 6.07
CA THR A 23 0.34 5.76 5.96
C THR A 23 1.16 5.60 7.23
N PRO A 24 1.31 4.37 7.78
CA PRO A 24 2.14 4.15 8.97
C PRO A 24 3.59 4.57 8.79
N GLN A 25 4.17 5.17 9.84
CA GLN A 25 5.54 5.70 9.84
C GLN A 25 6.62 4.71 9.35
N PRO A 26 6.61 3.42 9.75
CA PRO A 26 7.63 2.47 9.27
C PRO A 26 7.62 2.26 7.75
N ALA A 27 6.45 2.34 7.11
CA ALA A 27 6.33 2.21 5.66
C ALA A 27 6.88 3.46 4.94
N ILE A 28 6.62 4.65 5.50
CA ILE A 28 7.17 5.91 5.00
C ILE A 28 8.69 5.90 5.08
N GLU A 29 9.26 5.50 6.22
CA GLU A 29 10.70 5.42 6.44
C GLU A 29 11.37 4.40 5.52
N GLY A 30 10.76 3.23 5.34
CA GLY A 30 11.24 2.21 4.40
C GLY A 30 11.34 2.76 2.97
N ASN A 31 10.34 3.51 2.51
CA ASN A 31 10.38 4.13 1.20
C ASN A 31 11.45 5.23 1.09
N ILE A 32 11.58 6.08 2.12
CA ILE A 32 12.63 7.12 2.16
C ILE A 32 14.03 6.48 2.09
N ASN A 33 14.25 5.39 2.82
CA ASN A 33 15.53 4.68 2.83
C ASN A 33 15.83 4.05 1.48
N ALA A 34 14.85 3.38 0.85
CA ALA A 34 15.00 2.83 -0.49
C ALA A 34 15.41 3.89 -1.53
N LEU A 35 14.84 5.10 -1.44
CA LEU A 35 15.23 6.22 -2.28
C LEU A 35 16.65 6.72 -2.00
N LYS A 36 17.05 6.82 -0.72
CA LYS A 36 18.43 7.19 -0.33
C LYS A 36 19.46 6.17 -0.84
N GLU A 37 19.10 4.90 -0.83
CA GLU A 37 19.91 3.78 -1.32
C GLU A 37 19.88 3.64 -2.85
N LYS A 38 19.18 4.53 -3.56
CA LYS A 38 19.06 4.54 -5.02
C LYS A 38 18.41 3.28 -5.59
N ILE A 39 17.47 2.69 -4.84
CA ILE A 39 16.62 1.59 -5.33
C ILE A 39 15.55 2.19 -6.26
N THR A 40 15.97 2.59 -7.46
CA THR A 40 15.13 3.29 -8.46
C THR A 40 15.14 2.62 -9.84
N TYR A 41 15.72 1.42 -9.93
CA TYR A 41 15.81 0.63 -11.16
C TYR A 41 14.66 -0.36 -11.28
N TYR A 42 14.54 -0.99 -12.44
CA TYR A 42 13.52 -2.00 -12.68
C TYR A 42 13.60 -3.15 -11.67
N ALA A 43 12.45 -3.48 -11.08
CA ALA A 43 12.27 -4.73 -10.37
C ALA A 43 12.09 -5.90 -11.36
N PRO A 44 12.37 -7.16 -10.94
CA PRO A 44 11.99 -8.33 -11.73
C PRO A 44 10.49 -8.33 -12.02
N THR A 45 10.08 -8.89 -13.17
CA THR A 45 8.66 -8.92 -13.59
C THR A 45 7.74 -9.53 -12.53
N LYS A 46 8.22 -10.53 -11.78
CA LYS A 46 7.45 -11.16 -10.71
C LYS A 46 7.40 -10.36 -9.40
N GLY A 47 8.26 -9.35 -9.24
CA GLY A 47 8.47 -8.61 -7.99
C GLY A 47 9.84 -8.88 -7.36
N ILE A 48 10.16 -8.12 -6.32
CA ILE A 48 11.41 -8.24 -5.56
C ILE A 48 11.39 -9.55 -4.76
N PRO A 49 12.45 -10.38 -4.80
CA PRO A 49 12.47 -11.69 -4.12
C PRO A 49 12.12 -11.63 -2.63
N ASP A 50 12.68 -10.67 -1.90
CA ASP A 50 12.43 -10.51 -0.47
C ASP A 50 10.95 -10.19 -0.18
N LEU A 51 10.32 -9.35 -1.02
CA LEU A 51 8.89 -9.06 -0.91
C LEU A 51 8.05 -10.32 -1.15
N LEU A 52 8.42 -11.15 -2.12
CA LEU A 52 7.71 -12.39 -2.43
C LEU A 52 7.75 -13.38 -1.25
N GLN A 53 8.90 -13.51 -0.59
CA GLN A 53 9.04 -14.36 0.62
C GLN A 53 8.18 -13.86 1.79
N GLN A 54 8.13 -12.54 1.99
CA GLN A 54 7.26 -11.95 3.02
C GLN A 54 5.77 -12.13 2.71
N LEU A 55 5.38 -12.00 1.44
CA LEU A 55 4.00 -12.24 0.99
C LEU A 55 3.59 -13.70 1.21
N GLU A 56 4.45 -14.65 0.85
CA GLU A 56 4.23 -16.08 1.12
C GLU A 56 4.01 -16.34 2.62
N SER A 57 4.88 -15.80 3.47
CA SER A 57 4.78 -15.92 4.93
C SER A 57 3.48 -15.32 5.48
N LYS A 58 3.07 -14.16 4.95
CA LYS A 58 1.81 -13.50 5.29
C LYS A 58 0.61 -14.34 4.85
N LEU A 59 0.61 -14.88 3.63
CA LEU A 59 -0.49 -15.70 3.11
C LEU A 59 -0.69 -16.96 3.95
N LYS A 60 0.40 -17.60 4.36
CA LYS A 60 0.34 -18.77 5.24
C LYS A 60 -0.21 -18.42 6.63
N SER A 61 0.29 -17.34 7.26
CA SER A 61 -0.07 -16.98 8.63
C SER A 61 -1.44 -16.31 8.78
N VAL A 62 -1.81 -15.44 7.84
CA VAL A 62 -3.04 -14.63 7.91
C VAL A 62 -4.19 -15.28 7.17
N ASN A 63 -3.90 -16.00 6.07
CA ASN A 63 -4.93 -16.52 5.16
C ASN A 63 -4.98 -18.05 5.08
N ASN A 64 -4.07 -18.77 5.75
CA ASN A 64 -3.97 -20.24 5.68
C ASN A 64 -3.81 -20.78 4.24
N ILE A 65 -3.21 -19.99 3.36
CA ILE A 65 -2.94 -20.40 1.97
C ILE A 65 -1.54 -21.02 1.90
N LYS A 66 -1.45 -22.24 1.38
CA LYS A 66 -0.17 -22.88 1.06
C LYS A 66 0.31 -22.41 -0.31
N THR A 67 1.52 -21.92 -0.34
CA THR A 67 2.30 -21.60 -1.54
C THR A 67 3.19 -22.81 -1.87
N ALA A 68 3.49 -23.00 -3.15
CA ALA A 68 4.20 -24.16 -3.69
C ALA A 68 5.68 -23.87 -3.95
#